data_AF-A0A9Q2PD78-F1
#
_entry.id   AF-A0A9Q2PD78-F1
#
_cell.length_a   1.000
_cell.length_b   1.000
_cell.length_c   1.000
_cell.angle_alpha   90.00
_cell.angle_beta   90.00
_cell.angle_gamma   90.00
#
_symmetry.space_group_name_H-M   'P 1'
#
loop_
_entity.id
_entity.type
_entity.pdbx_description
1 polymer ?
#
loop_
_entity_poly.entity_id
_entity_poly.type
_entity_poly.pdbx_seq_one_letter_code
_entity_poly.pdbx_strand_id
1 'polypeptide(L)' 'MSGAMKATLLAIAIVLIGMAGSFIWFVATWDKEAEQPIGFGPAFETNITEDSRA' A
#
# COMPACT_ATOMS: atom_id res chain seq x y z
N MET A 1 17.29 15.05 -34.57
CA MET A 1 17.08 14.07 -33.48
C MET A 1 17.52 12.70 -34.01
N SER A 2 18.47 12.02 -33.38
CA SER A 2 18.95 10.71 -33.86
C SER A 2 17.89 9.61 -33.65
N GLY A 3 17.94 8.56 -34.47
CA GLY A 3 17.02 7.41 -34.31
C GLY A 3 17.12 6.75 -32.93
N ALA A 4 18.34 6.65 -32.40
CA ALA A 4 18.60 6.15 -31.05
C ALA A 4 17.92 7.01 -29.98
N MET A 5 17.98 8.34 -30.10
CA MET A 5 17.35 9.26 -29.16
C MET A 5 15.82 9.09 -29.13
N LYS A 6 15.18 8.89 -30.29
CA LYS A 6 13.74 8.63 -30.37
C LYS A 6 13.35 7.30 -29.70
N ALA A 7 14.15 6.25 -29.90
CA ALA A 7 13.91 4.95 -29.29
C ALA A 7 14.01 5.02 -27.76
N THR A 8 15.02 5.72 -27.22
CA THR A 8 15.17 5.91 -25.77
C THR A 8 13.99 6.67 -25.17
N LEU A 9 13.54 7.75 -25.81
CA LEU A 9 12.38 8.50 -25.32
C LEU A 9 11.09 7.67 -25.34
N LEU A 10 10.90 6.86 -26.37
CA LEU A 10 9.74 5.96 -26.46
C LEU A 10 9.78 4.90 -25.35
N ALA A 11 10.95 4.31 -25.09
CA ALA A 11 11.12 3.34 -24.01
C ALA A 11 10.80 3.95 -22.64
N ILE A 12 11.31 5.15 -22.35
CA ILE A 12 11.01 5.87 -21.11
C ILE A 12 9.51 6.14 -20.99
N ALA A 13 8.88 6.61 -22.07
CA ALA A 13 7.44 6.88 -22.06
C ALA A 13 6.62 5.62 -21.74
N ILE A 14 6.97 4.47 -22.33
CA ILE A 14 6.31 3.19 -22.05
C ILE A 14 6.47 2.79 -20.58
N VAL A 15 7.69 2.90 -20.04
CA VAL A 15 7.96 2.56 -18.64
C VAL A 15 7.15 3.45 -17.70
N LEU A 16 7.11 4.77 -17.95
CA LEU A 16 6.36 5.71 -17.11
C LEU A 16 4.85 5.44 -17.17
N ILE A 17 4.30 5.19 -18.35
CA ILE A 17 2.87 4.84 -18.52
C ILE A 17 2.56 3.51 -17.83
N GLY A 18 3.43 2.51 -17.99
CA GLY A 18 3.28 1.21 -17.33
C GLY A 18 3.32 1.34 -15.80
N MET A 19 4.25 2.13 -15.27
CA MET A 19 4.37 2.38 -13.83
C MET A 19 3.13 3.10 -13.29
N ALA A 20 2.72 4.20 -13.92
CA ALA A 20 1.52 4.94 -13.52
C ALA A 20 0.25 4.08 -13.62
N GLY A 21 0.11 3.32 -14.71
CA GLY A 21 -1.01 2.39 -14.92
C GLY A 21 -1.06 1.30 -13.86
N SER A 22 0.09 0.67 -13.54
CA SER A 22 0.17 -0.34 -12.48
C SER A 22 -0.18 0.21 -11.10
N PHE A 23 0.24 1.44 -10.81
CA PHE A 23 -0.05 2.09 -9.55
C PHE A 23 -1.54 2.42 -9.41
N ILE A 24 -2.14 2.99 -10.45
CA ILE A 24 -3.59 3.28 -10.48
C ILE A 24 -4.40 1.99 -10.36
N TRP A 25 -4.04 0.96 -11.13
CA TRP A 25 -4.68 -0.35 -11.06
C TRP A 25 -4.59 -0.95 -9.64
N PHE A 26 -3.42 -0.92 -9.04
CA PHE A 26 -3.21 -1.37 -7.67
C PHE A 26 -4.13 -0.63 -6.70
N VAL A 27 -4.14 0.71 -6.71
CA VAL A 27 -5.01 1.50 -5.81
C VAL A 27 -6.50 1.22 -6.06
N ALA A 28 -6.90 1.06 -7.33
CA ALA A 28 -8.30 0.82 -7.69
C ALA A 28 -8.79 -0.59 -7.32
N THR A 29 -7.90 -1.58 -7.29
CA THR A 29 -8.23 -2.98 -6.96
C THR A 29 -7.83 -3.38 -5.55
N TRP A 30 -7.11 -2.52 -4.84
CA TRP A 30 -6.70 -2.76 -3.46
C TRP A 30 -7.93 -2.77 -2.57
N ASP A 31 -8.16 -3.93 -1.94
CA ASP A 31 -9.21 -4.14 -0.97
C ASP A 31 -8.69 -3.82 0.43
N LYS A 32 -9.11 -2.66 0.96
CA LYS A 32 -8.75 -2.17 2.28
C LYS A 32 -9.27 -3.08 3.41
N GLU A 33 -10.39 -3.77 3.21
CA GLU A 33 -11.04 -4.56 4.26
C GLU A 33 -10.41 -5.94 4.44
N ALA A 34 -9.67 -6.40 3.43
CA ALA A 34 -8.88 -7.63 3.50
C ALA A 34 -7.68 -7.52 4.47
N GLU A 35 -7.24 -6.29 4.80
CA GLU A 35 -6.15 -6.04 5.73
C GLU A 35 -6.68 -5.68 7.12
N GLN A 36 -6.20 -6.37 8.16
CA GLN A 36 -6.53 -5.98 9.54
C GLN A 36 -5.99 -4.58 9.81
N PRO A 37 -6.76 -3.68 10.44
CA PRO A 37 -6.28 -2.34 10.74
C PRO A 37 -5.06 -2.43 11.65
N ILE A 38 -3.90 -2.01 11.12
CA ILE A 38 -2.70 -1.69 11.91
C ILE A 38 -2.96 -0.39 12.67
N GLY A 39 -3.88 -0.46 13.63
CA GLY A 39 -4.08 0.53 14.66
C GLY A 39 -3.44 0.04 15.94
N PHE A 40 -2.73 0.91 16.64
CA PHE A 40 -2.47 0.72 18.07
C PHE A 40 -3.84 0.76 18.78
N GLY A 41 -4.51 -0.39 18.86
CA GLY A 41 -5.61 -0.56 19.81
C GLY A 41 -5.08 -0.22 21.20
N PRO A 42 -5.89 0.37 22.09
CA PRO A 42 -5.47 0.62 23.46
C PRO A 42 -4.92 -0.68 24.04
N ALA A 43 -3.68 -0.61 24.51
CA ALA A 43 -3.03 -1.74 25.15
C ALA A 43 -3.92 -2.20 26.32
N PHE A 44 -4.39 -3.44 26.21
CA PHE A 44 -4.63 -4.34 27.33
C PHE A 44 -5.38 -3.73 28.52
N GLU A 45 -6.70 -3.90 28.56
CA GLU A 45 -7.43 -3.84 29.83
C GLU A 45 -6.85 -4.90 30.77
N THR A 46 -5.96 -4.47 31.65
CA THR A 46 -5.58 -5.23 32.85
C THR A 46 -6.83 -5.40 33.70
N ASN A 47 -7.58 -6.48 33.50
CA ASN A 47 -8.46 -7.02 34.54
C ASN A 47 -7.58 -7.62 35.67
N ILE A 48 -6.83 -6.76 36.35
CA ILE A 48 -6.05 -7.10 37.56
C ILE A 48 -6.63 -6.32 38.73
N THR A 49 -7.92 -6.44 38.95
CA THR A 49 -8.61 -6.03 40.19
C THR A 49 -9.96 -6.71 40.16
N GLU A 50 -10.08 -7.94 40.69
CA GLU A 50 -11.29 -8.42 41.41
C GLU A 50 -11.20 -9.91 41.88
N ASP A 51 -10.03 -10.50 42.20
CA ASP A 51 -10.01 -11.90 42.71
C ASP A 51 -9.09 -12.13 43.92
N SER A 52 -9.04 -11.18 44.86
CA SER A 52 -8.32 -11.39 46.14
C SER A 52 -9.14 -10.98 47.37
N ARG A 53 -10.49 -10.98 47.25
CA ARG A 53 -11.41 -10.66 48.35
C ARG A 53 -12.67 -11.55 48.40
N ALA A 54 -12.55 -12.83 48.05
CA ALA A 54 -13.59 -13.83 48.31
C ALA A 54 -13.06 -14.90 49.27
#